data_AF-A0A350QF22-F1
#
_entry.id   AF-A0A350QF22-F1
#
_cell.length_a   1.000
_cell.length_b   1.000
_cell.length_c   1.000
_cell.angle_alpha   90.00
_cell.angle_beta   90.00
_cell.angle_gamma   90.00
#
_symmetry.space_group_name_H-M   'P 1'
#
loop_
_entity.id
_entity.type
_entity.pdbx_description
1 polymer ?
#
loop_
_entity_poly.entity_id
_entity_poly.type
_entity_poly.pdbx_seq_one_letter_code
_entity_poly.pdbx_strand_id
1 'polypeptide(L)'
;MLNFYHTLARKLKPWQPLWLLLALASLVWLGYLLLLAPVAVSQRWQLTATVCFAFALNVMLLTLLFAQPATNAVATDFWDRLQNRLRYAGRYLLGCLVTVLFLLIVWLFLRIALGIIVPLLF
;
A
#
# COMPACT_ATOMS: atom_id res chain seq x y z
N MET A 1 -10.54 5.48 14.62
CA MET A 1 -9.88 4.73 13.51
C MET A 1 -8.97 5.62 12.65
N LEU A 2 -9.48 6.70 12.03
CA LEU A 2 -8.68 7.61 11.17
C LEU A 2 -7.41 8.19 11.81
N ASN A 3 -7.42 8.52 13.12
CA ASN A 3 -6.23 9.01 13.82
C ASN A 3 -5.07 8.02 13.82
N PHE A 4 -5.34 6.71 13.81
CA PHE A 4 -4.30 5.70 13.71
C PHE A 4 -3.55 5.80 12.37
N TYR A 5 -4.30 5.88 11.25
CA TYR A 5 -3.71 6.06 9.91
C TYR A 5 -2.94 7.37 9.79
N HIS A 6 -3.44 8.46 10.38
CA HIS A 6 -2.72 9.74 10.40
C HIS A 6 -1.39 9.65 11.18
N THR A 7 -1.39 9.03 12.35
CA THR A 7 -0.16 8.83 13.15
C THR A 7 0.83 7.93 12.43
N LEU A 8 0.35 6.84 11.84
CA LEU A 8 1.18 5.91 11.08
C LEU A 8 1.78 6.59 9.84
N ALA A 9 0.96 7.31 9.08
CA ALA A 9 1.38 8.04 7.88
C ALA A 9 2.43 9.11 8.19
N ARG A 10 2.29 9.84 9.31
CA ARG A 10 3.31 10.81 9.74
C ARG A 10 4.64 10.16 10.09
N LYS A 11 4.63 9.00 10.77
CA LYS A 11 5.85 8.26 11.10
C LYS A 11 6.53 7.67 9.84
N LEU A 12 5.74 7.25 8.85
CA LEU A 12 6.24 6.67 7.60
C LEU A 12 6.64 7.73 6.56
N LYS A 13 6.14 8.97 6.65
CA LYS A 13 6.46 10.07 5.73
C LYS A 13 7.96 10.31 5.49
N PRO A 14 8.85 10.38 6.50
CA PRO A 14 10.27 10.58 6.23
C PRO A 14 10.93 9.43 5.46
N TRP A 15 10.31 8.24 5.47
CA TRP A 15 10.77 7.05 4.76
C TRP A 15 10.17 6.94 3.34
N GLN A 16 9.34 7.91 2.92
CA GLN A 16 8.73 7.95 1.60
C GLN A 16 9.71 7.78 0.43
N PRO A 17 10.91 8.41 0.39
CA PRO A 17 11.86 8.15 -0.69
C PRO A 17 12.36 6.71 -0.72
N LEU A 18 12.51 6.05 0.43
CA LEU A 18 12.88 4.63 0.49
C LEU A 18 11.78 3.74 -0.10
N TRP A 19 10.51 4.02 0.23
CA TRP A 19 9.37 3.31 -0.35
C TRP A 19 9.27 3.50 -1.86
N LEU A 20 9.56 4.70 -2.36
CA LEU A 20 9.58 5.00 -3.78
C LEU A 20 10.72 4.27 -4.50
N LEU A 21 11.92 4.25 -3.92
CA LEU A 21 13.04 3.46 -4.43
C LEU A 21 12.72 1.97 -4.45
N LEU A 22 12.08 1.45 -3.40
CA LEU A 22 11.65 0.06 -3.32
C LEU A 22 10.61 -0.27 -4.39
N ALA A 23 9.65 0.62 -4.64
CA ALA A 23 8.65 0.46 -5.69
C ALA A 23 9.31 0.46 -7.08
N LEU A 24 10.23 1.39 -7.35
CA LEU A 24 10.98 1.42 -8.61
C LEU A 24 11.84 0.17 -8.82
N ALA A 25 12.58 -0.25 -7.79
CA ALA A 25 13.40 -1.46 -7.85
C ALA A 25 12.53 -2.70 -8.12
N SER A 26 11.38 -2.80 -7.44
CA SER A 26 10.42 -3.89 -7.64
C SER A 26 9.82 -3.85 -9.05
N LEU A 27 9.53 -2.67 -9.59
CA LEU A 27 9.01 -2.51 -10.95
C LEU A 27 10.04 -2.95 -12.00
N VAL A 28 11.30 -2.52 -11.86
CA VAL A 28 12.40 -2.93 -12.75
C VAL A 28 12.59 -4.44 -12.68
N TRP A 29 12.58 -5.02 -11.48
CA TRP A 29 12.69 -6.45 -11.29
C TRP A 29 11.52 -7.21 -11.93
N LEU A 30 10.29 -6.71 -11.79
CA LEU A 30 9.10 -7.30 -12.40
C LEU A 30 9.15 -7.20 -13.93
N GLY A 31 9.61 -6.07 -14.47
CA GLY A 31 9.86 -5.90 -15.90
C GLY A 31 10.91 -6.88 -16.43
N TYR A 32 12.00 -7.09 -15.69
CA TYR A 32 13.00 -8.11 -16.01
C TYR A 32 12.39 -9.53 -15.98
N LEU A 33 11.62 -9.86 -14.95
CA LEU A 33 10.98 -11.18 -14.81
C LEU A 33 9.96 -11.47 -15.91
N LEU A 34 9.26 -10.46 -16.42
CA LEU A 34 8.28 -10.60 -17.49
C LEU A 34 8.90 -10.70 -18.89
N LEU A 35 9.98 -9.95 -19.14
CA LEU A 35 10.52 -9.75 -20.48
C LEU A 35 11.78 -10.58 -20.79
N LEU A 36 12.63 -10.86 -19.80
CA LEU A 36 13.95 -11.47 -20.01
C LEU A 36 14.20 -12.75 -19.19
N ALA A 37 13.50 -12.96 -18.08
CA ALA A 37 13.80 -14.09 -17.20
C ALA A 37 13.26 -15.43 -17.74
N PRO A 38 13.97 -16.55 -17.50
CA PRO A 38 13.48 -17.88 -17.81
C PRO A 38 12.18 -18.17 -17.04
N VAL A 39 11.22 -18.85 -17.70
CA VAL A 39 9.86 -19.08 -17.19
C VAL A 39 9.83 -19.68 -15.77
N ALA A 40 10.76 -20.60 -15.48
CA ALA A 40 10.88 -21.23 -14.15
C ALA A 40 11.26 -20.24 -13.03
N VAL A 41 12.07 -19.22 -13.35
CA VAL A 41 12.47 -18.16 -12.41
C VAL A 41 11.38 -17.10 -12.34
N SER A 42 10.78 -16.76 -13.48
CA SER A 42 9.66 -15.82 -13.58
C SER A 42 8.50 -16.25 -12.67
N GLN A 43 7.98 -17.47 -12.82
CA GLN A 43 6.83 -17.94 -12.03
C GLN A 43 7.09 -18.00 -10.52
N ARG A 44 8.34 -18.26 -10.09
CA ARG A 44 8.70 -18.33 -8.66
C ARG A 44 8.76 -16.96 -8.00
N TRP A 45 9.35 -15.98 -8.68
CA TRP A 45 9.65 -14.67 -8.08
C TRP A 45 8.66 -13.57 -8.47
N GLN A 46 7.84 -13.78 -9.49
CA GLN A 46 6.86 -12.79 -9.97
C GLN A 46 5.85 -12.43 -8.89
N LEU A 47 5.34 -13.40 -8.13
CA LEU A 47 4.37 -13.14 -7.07
C LEU A 47 4.99 -12.31 -5.93
N THR A 48 6.23 -12.64 -5.54
CA THR A 48 6.99 -11.90 -4.52
C THR A 48 7.29 -10.47 -4.96
N ALA A 49 7.72 -10.28 -6.20
CA ALA A 49 7.98 -8.97 -6.79
C ALA A 49 6.70 -8.11 -6.84
N THR A 50 5.59 -8.71 -7.25
CA THR A 50 4.28 -8.05 -7.33
C THR A 50 3.78 -7.65 -5.95
N VAL A 51 3.90 -8.53 -4.95
CA VAL A 51 3.50 -8.26 -3.57
C VAL A 51 4.36 -7.16 -2.95
N CYS A 52 5.67 -7.17 -3.18
CA CYS A 52 6.58 -6.13 -2.70
C CYS A 52 6.26 -4.76 -3.34
N PHE A 53 6.02 -4.75 -4.65
CA PHE A 53 5.59 -3.55 -5.37
C PHE A 53 4.25 -3.00 -4.85
N ALA A 54 3.25 -3.86 -4.72
CA ALA A 54 1.94 -3.49 -4.20
C ALA A 54 2.03 -2.97 -2.75
N PHE A 55 2.88 -3.57 -1.92
CA PHE A 55 3.13 -3.11 -0.56
C PHE A 55 3.74 -1.71 -0.53
N ALA A 56 4.81 -1.48 -1.29
CA ALA A 56 5.47 -0.18 -1.35
C ALA A 56 4.51 0.91 -1.82
N LEU A 57 3.72 0.64 -2.86
CA LEU A 57 2.68 1.56 -3.35
C LEU A 57 1.59 1.82 -2.32
N ASN A 58 1.12 0.80 -1.61
CA ASN A 58 0.07 0.95 -0.63
C ASN A 58 0.54 1.78 0.58
N VAL A 59 1.80 1.60 1.00
CA VAL A 59 2.43 2.46 2.02
C VAL A 59 2.58 3.89 1.52
N MET A 60 3.01 4.11 0.27
CA MET A 60 3.06 5.45 -0.32
C MET A 60 1.68 6.11 -0.36
N LEU A 61 0.66 5.39 -0.79
CA LEU A 61 -0.72 5.87 -0.87
C LEU A 61 -1.25 6.25 0.51
N LEU A 62 -0.96 5.45 1.55
CA LEU A 62 -1.26 5.78 2.94
C LEU A 62 -0.55 7.08 3.38
N THR A 63 0.73 7.25 3.07
CA THR A 63 1.46 8.49 3.41
C THR A 63 0.92 9.71 2.68
N LEU A 64 0.58 9.61 1.39
CA LEU A 64 0.08 10.73 0.60
C LEU A 64 -1.32 11.17 1.06
N LEU A 65 -2.21 10.21 1.33
CA LEU A 65 -3.60 10.50 1.72
C LEU A 65 -3.74 10.93 3.18
N PHE A 66 -2.95 10.36 4.09
CA PHE A 66 -3.13 10.54 5.52
C PHE A 66 -1.99 11.30 6.22
N ALA A 67 -0.89 11.68 5.57
CA ALA A 67 0.13 12.48 6.26
C ALA A 67 -0.32 13.92 6.56
N GLN A 68 -1.24 14.47 5.76
CA GLN A 68 -1.79 15.81 5.98
C GLN A 68 -3.13 15.70 6.73
N PRO A 69 -3.29 16.42 7.87
CA PRO A 69 -4.60 16.52 8.52
C PRO A 69 -5.62 17.16 7.56
N ALA A 70 -6.89 16.79 7.66
CA ALA A 70 -7.94 17.54 6.97
C ALA A 70 -7.85 18.99 7.43
N THR A 71 -7.76 19.94 6.50
CA THR A 71 -7.94 21.35 6.81
C THR A 71 -9.37 21.51 7.31
N ASN A 72 -9.53 21.69 8.62
CA ASN A 72 -10.82 21.96 9.25
C ASN A 72 -11.17 23.43 8.96
N ALA A 73 -11.57 23.71 7.72
CA ALA A 73 -12.19 24.98 7.41
C ALA A 73 -13.50 25.07 8.21
N VAL A 74 -13.67 26.15 8.97
CA VAL A 74 -14.90 26.41 9.72
C VAL A 74 -16.01 26.64 8.69
N ALA A 75 -16.87 25.62 8.50
CA ALA A 75 -17.93 25.64 7.50
C ALA A 75 -19.06 26.58 7.94
N THR A 76 -19.19 27.73 7.29
CA THR A 76 -20.28 28.69 7.52
C THR A 76 -21.59 28.21 6.88
N ASP A 77 -21.52 27.56 5.72
CA ASP A 77 -22.69 27.19 4.92
C ASP A 77 -23.07 25.70 4.97
N PHE A 78 -24.34 25.39 4.72
CA PHE A 78 -24.87 24.02 4.67
C PHE A 78 -24.16 23.17 3.60
N TRP A 79 -23.86 23.76 2.44
CA TRP A 79 -23.12 23.10 1.36
C TRP A 79 -21.69 22.72 1.78
N ASP A 80 -21.01 23.59 2.52
CA ASP A 80 -19.68 23.29 3.06
C ASP A 80 -19.73 22.15 4.08
N ARG A 81 -20.77 22.08 4.91
CA ARG A 81 -20.97 20.97 5.86
C ARG A 81 -21.20 19.65 5.14
N LEU A 82 -21.99 19.64 4.06
CA LEU A 82 -22.23 18.44 3.26
C LEU A 82 -20.96 17.99 2.53
N GLN A 83 -20.23 18.91 1.91
CA GLN A 83 -18.96 18.63 1.24
C GLN A 83 -17.91 18.08 2.22
N ASN A 84 -17.82 18.66 3.42
CA ASN A 84 -16.95 18.16 4.48
C ASN A 84 -17.34 16.75 4.91
N ARG A 85 -18.63 16.46 5.12
CA ARG A 85 -19.11 15.11 5.44
C ARG A 85 -18.78 14.10 4.33
N LEU A 86 -18.94 14.47 3.06
CA LEU A 86 -18.58 13.63 1.92
C LEU A 86 -17.07 13.36 1.87
N ARG A 87 -16.24 14.38 2.09
CA ARG A 87 -14.77 14.23 2.17
C ARG A 87 -14.36 13.30 3.31
N TYR A 88 -14.99 13.42 4.47
CA TYR A 88 -14.74 12.53 5.61
C TYR A 88 -15.16 11.09 5.30
N ALA A 89 -16.34 10.88 4.71
CA ALA A 89 -16.81 9.56 4.28
C ALA A 89 -15.86 8.94 3.23
N GLY A 90 -15.43 9.71 2.24
CA GLY A 90 -14.47 9.28 1.23
C GLY A 90 -13.10 8.90 1.82
N ARG A 91 -12.58 9.67 2.78
CA ARG A 91 -11.35 9.31 3.51
C ARG A 91 -11.52 8.04 4.34
N TYR A 92 -12.69 7.81 4.91
CA TYR A 92 -12.98 6.58 5.65
C TYR A 92 -13.00 5.35 4.72
N LEU A 93 -13.65 5.49 3.57
CA LEU A 93 -13.66 4.46 2.51
C LEU A 93 -12.24 4.16 2.02
N LEU A 94 -11.43 5.19 1.76
CA LEU A 94 -10.02 5.02 1.37
C LEU A 94 -9.20 4.33 2.46
N GLY A 95 -9.40 4.68 3.73
CA GLY A 95 -8.75 4.01 4.86
C GLY A 95 -9.13 2.53 4.93
N CYS A 96 -10.40 2.22 4.72
CA CYS A 96 -10.89 0.84 4.66
C CYS A 96 -10.24 0.08 3.50
N LEU A 97 -10.20 0.68 2.31
CA LEU A 97 -9.60 0.09 1.11
C LEU A 97 -8.10 -0.19 1.30
N VAL A 98 -7.35 0.76 1.86
CA VAL A 98 -5.93 0.58 2.20
C VAL A 98 -5.74 -0.61 3.15
N THR A 99 -6.63 -0.76 4.12
CA THR A 99 -6.58 -1.85 5.12
C THR A 99 -6.86 -3.20 4.48
N VAL A 100 -7.87 -3.28 3.62
CA VAL A 100 -8.19 -4.49 2.86
C VAL A 100 -7.03 -4.88 1.94
N LEU A 101 -6.43 -3.90 1.25
CA LEU A 101 -5.23 -4.15 0.44
C LEU A 101 -4.07 -4.64 1.30
N PHE A 102 -3.86 -4.07 2.50
CA PHE A 102 -2.81 -4.51 3.41
C PHE A 102 -3.05 -5.95 3.89
N LEU A 103 -4.29 -6.29 4.24
CA LEU A 103 -4.71 -7.65 4.59
C LEU A 103 -4.48 -8.63 3.44
N LEU A 104 -4.83 -8.27 2.21
CA LEU A 104 -4.58 -9.08 1.02
C LEU A 104 -3.08 -9.29 0.79
N ILE A 105 -2.27 -8.23 0.95
CA ILE A 105 -0.81 -8.32 0.83
C ILE A 105 -0.23 -9.24 1.89
N VAL A 106 -0.66 -9.10 3.15
CA VAL A 106 -0.22 -9.98 4.26
C VAL A 106 -0.66 -11.42 3.99
N TRP A 107 -1.88 -11.64 3.51
CA TRP A 107 -2.39 -12.97 3.17
C TRP A 107 -1.59 -13.62 2.01
N LEU A 108 -1.31 -12.86 0.95
CA LEU A 108 -0.47 -13.32 -0.16
C LEU A 108 0.96 -13.59 0.31
N PHE A 109 1.52 -12.74 1.16
CA PHE A 109 2.84 -12.94 1.75
C PHE A 109 2.87 -14.21 2.61
N LEU A 110 1.85 -14.46 3.42
CA LEU A 110 1.74 -15.68 4.22
C LEU A 110 1.63 -16.92 3.32
N ARG A 111 0.89 -16.83 2.22
CA ARG A 111 0.79 -17.90 1.21
C ARG A 111 2.13 -18.17 0.52
N ILE A 112 2.89 -17.12 0.18
CA ILE A 112 4.25 -17.24 -0.35
C ILE A 112 5.17 -17.89 0.69
N ALA A 113 5.15 -17.41 1.93
CA ALA A 113 5.99 -17.95 3.00
C ALA A 113 5.68 -19.43 3.23
N LEU A 114 4.41 -19.83 3.30
CA LEU A 114 4.01 -21.24 3.39
C LEU A 114 4.44 -22.04 2.16
N GLY A 115 4.27 -21.49 0.96
CA GLY A 115 4.70 -22.12 -0.29
C GLY A 115 6.22 -22.27 -0.45
N ILE A 116 7.01 -21.45 0.26
CA ILE A 116 8.47 -21.55 0.33
C ILE A 116 8.90 -22.49 1.45
N ILE A 117 8.21 -22.50 2.60
CA ILE A 117 8.53 -23.34 3.76
C ILE A 117 8.26 -24.83 3.48
N VAL A 118 7.16 -25.15 2.77
CA VAL A 118 6.82 -26.55 2.43
C VAL A 118 7.96 -27.26 1.66
N PRO A 119 8.52 -26.71 0.56
CA PRO A 119 9.64 -27.35 -0.16
C PRO A 119 11.01 -27.23 0.53
N LEU A 120 11.13 -26.57 1.69
CA LEU A 120 12.36 -26.51 2.48
C LEU A 120 12.40 -27.56 3.61
N LEU A 121 11.25 -28.17 3.94
CA LEU A 121 11.09 -29.16 5.00
C LEU A 121 10.98 -30.62 4.47
N PHE A 122 10.95 -30.80 3.14
CA PHE A 122 10.93 -32.09 2.44
C PHE A 122 12.08 -32.13 1.43
#